data_AF-A0A3D8VG97-F1
#
_entry.id   AF-A0A3D8VG97-F1
#
_cell.length_a   1.000
_cell.length_b   1.000
_cell.length_c   1.000
_cell.angle_alpha   90.00
_cell.angle_beta   90.00
_cell.angle_gamma   90.00
#
_symmetry.space_group_name_H-M   'P 1'
#
loop_
_entity.id
_entity.type
_entity.pdbx_description
1 polymer ?
#
loop_
_entity_poly.entity_id
_entity_poly.type
_entity_poly.pdbx_seq_one_letter_code
_entity_poly.pdbx_strand_id
1 'polypeptide(L)'
;MTCATFGAVTFACSPTPAAQPRISVDDAKAHALKLCLDGNYERSGGYVAREVRDESYLTLRYQLSDRRQNAGKRLAAFVESSTSNYYRAQLPMKDEEGRGPFNRIFEQCMGFYRSRALADFIKREL
;
A
#
# COMPACT_ATOMS: atom_id res chain seq x y z
N MET A 1 32.66 -10.84 -16.10
CA MET A 1 32.38 -12.28 -15.93
C MET A 1 32.95 -13.02 -17.13
N THR A 2 34.11 -13.64 -16.98
CA THR A 2 34.71 -14.51 -18.00
C THR A 2 34.62 -15.94 -17.47
N CYS A 3 33.80 -16.77 -18.10
CA CYS A 3 33.85 -18.22 -17.90
C CYS A 3 34.96 -18.76 -18.80
N ALA A 4 36.08 -19.15 -18.21
CA ALA A 4 37.13 -19.90 -18.89
C ALA A 4 36.68 -21.36 -19.03
N THR A 5 36.78 -21.90 -20.25
CA THR A 5 36.46 -23.29 -20.57
C THR A 5 37.74 -24.13 -20.52
N PHE A 6 37.85 -25.04 -19.54
CA PHE A 6 38.78 -26.16 -19.56
C PHE A 6 38.05 -27.42 -19.12
N GLY A 7 38.00 -28.42 -20.00
CA GLY A 7 37.69 -29.81 -19.65
C GLY A 7 36.22 -30.09 -19.31
N ALA A 8 35.68 -31.13 -19.94
CA ALA A 8 34.33 -31.64 -19.75
C ALA A 8 33.96 -31.90 -18.28
N VAL A 9 33.35 -30.90 -17.62
CA VAL A 9 32.54 -31.07 -16.41
C VAL A 9 31.32 -30.16 -16.58
N THR A 10 30.15 -30.73 -16.84
CA THR A 10 28.90 -29.99 -16.85
C THR A 10 28.54 -29.62 -15.42
N PHE A 11 28.99 -28.45 -14.97
CA PHE A 11 28.45 -27.80 -13.78
C PHE A 11 27.00 -27.40 -14.09
N ALA A 12 26.05 -28.19 -13.58
CA ALA A 12 24.64 -27.81 -13.54
C ALA A 12 24.49 -26.61 -12.59
N CYS A 13 24.65 -25.41 -13.13
CA CYS A 13 24.33 -24.17 -12.43
C CYS A 13 22.81 -24.11 -12.33
N SER A 14 22.26 -24.65 -11.24
CA SER A 14 20.84 -24.50 -10.93
C SER A 14 20.60 -23.03 -10.59
N PRO A 15 19.72 -22.30 -11.29
CA PRO A 15 19.38 -20.94 -10.91
C PRO A 15 18.69 -21.01 -9.54
N THR A 16 19.39 -20.57 -8.50
CA THR A 16 18.78 -20.32 -7.20
C THR A 16 17.66 -19.30 -7.43
N PRO A 17 16.38 -19.60 -7.11
CA PRO A 17 15.34 -18.59 -7.22
C PRO A 17 15.74 -17.45 -6.29
N ALA A 18 15.98 -16.27 -6.86
CA ALA A 18 16.21 -15.06 -6.08
C ALA A 18 15.05 -14.95 -5.08
N ALA A 19 15.37 -14.92 -3.79
CA ALA A 19 14.38 -14.69 -2.75
C ALA A 19 13.68 -13.38 -3.09
N GLN A 20 12.39 -13.44 -3.41
CA GLN A 20 11.63 -12.23 -3.73
C GLN A 20 11.66 -11.32 -2.48
N PRO A 21 11.91 -10.02 -2.65
CA PRO A 21 11.96 -9.10 -1.52
C PRO A 21 10.61 -9.13 -0.82
N ARG A 22 10.60 -9.59 0.43
CA ARG A 22 9.45 -9.44 1.32
C ARG A 22 9.24 -7.95 1.54
N ILE A 23 8.03 -7.48 1.31
CA ILE A 23 7.68 -6.09 1.59
C ILE A 23 7.89 -5.82 3.07
N SER A 24 8.50 -4.67 3.39
CA SER A 24 8.65 -4.28 4.78
C SER A 24 7.27 -3.97 5.38
N VAL A 25 7.13 -4.17 6.69
CA VAL A 25 5.90 -3.83 7.40
C VAL A 25 5.55 -2.34 7.22
N ASP A 26 6.56 -1.48 7.19
CA ASP A 26 6.38 -0.05 7.03
C ASP A 26 5.90 0.30 5.62
N ASP A 27 6.46 -0.33 4.58
CA ASP A 27 5.98 -0.17 3.20
C ASP A 27 4.53 -0.66 3.05
N ALA A 28 4.19 -1.82 3.64
CA ALA A 28 2.83 -2.34 3.63
C ALA A 28 1.84 -1.39 4.32
N LYS A 29 2.21 -0.83 5.48
CA LYS A 29 1.39 0.16 6.18
C LYS A 29 1.25 1.45 5.37
N ALA A 30 2.34 1.94 4.80
CA ALA A 30 2.34 3.15 4.00
C ALA A 30 1.47 2.99 2.75
N HIS A 31 1.50 1.81 2.11
CA HIS A 31 0.60 1.46 1.02
C HIS A 31 -0.86 1.42 1.46
N ALA A 32 -1.14 0.80 2.61
CA ALA A 32 -2.49 0.73 3.17
C ALA A 32 -3.07 2.12 3.46
N LEU A 33 -2.25 3.03 3.98
CA LEU A 33 -2.63 4.43 4.20
C LEU A 33 -2.97 5.12 2.89
N LYS A 34 -2.14 4.96 1.84
CA LYS A 34 -2.42 5.51 0.52
C LYS A 34 -3.75 5.02 -0.05
N LEU A 35 -4.01 3.71 0.00
CA LEU A 35 -5.26 3.11 -0.46
C LEU A 35 -6.48 3.67 0.28
N CYS A 36 -6.38 3.85 1.60
CA CYS A 36 -7.44 4.44 2.42
C CYS A 36 -7.75 5.87 1.99
N LEU A 37 -6.70 6.70 1.83
CA LEU A 37 -6.82 8.10 1.46
C LEU A 37 -7.41 8.24 0.05
N ASP A 38 -6.80 7.56 -0.94
CA ASP A 38 -7.22 7.63 -2.34
C ASP A 38 -8.71 7.23 -2.47
N GLY A 39 -9.10 6.09 -1.89
CA GLY A 39 -10.47 5.58 -2.02
C GLY A 39 -11.53 6.44 -1.32
N ASN A 40 -11.21 7.03 -0.16
CA ASN A 40 -12.17 7.86 0.57
C ASN A 40 -12.25 9.28 0.02
N TYR A 41 -11.14 9.87 -0.44
CA TYR A 41 -11.19 11.18 -1.08
C TYR A 41 -11.93 11.13 -2.42
N GLU A 42 -11.69 10.10 -3.22
CA GLU A 42 -12.42 9.90 -4.49
C GLU A 42 -13.94 9.86 -4.25
N ARG A 43 -14.40 9.12 -3.24
CA ARG A 43 -15.84 9.05 -2.90
C ARG A 43 -16.41 10.31 -2.28
N SER A 44 -15.60 11.08 -1.57
CA SER A 44 -16.03 12.34 -0.97
C SER A 44 -16.31 13.44 -2.00
N GLY A 45 -15.83 13.27 -3.24
CA GLY A 45 -15.89 14.30 -4.28
C GLY A 45 -14.98 15.51 -4.01
N GLY A 46 -14.21 15.50 -2.91
CA GLY A 46 -13.38 16.62 -2.47
C GLY A 46 -12.03 16.75 -3.18
N TYR A 47 -11.70 15.87 -4.13
CA TYR A 47 -10.41 15.87 -4.84
C TYR A 47 -10.53 15.42 -6.30
N VAL A 48 -9.78 16.10 -7.18
CA VAL A 48 -9.55 15.64 -8.55
C VAL A 48 -8.47 14.55 -8.50
N ALA A 49 -8.84 13.30 -8.80
CA ALA A 49 -8.01 12.09 -8.67
C ALA A 49 -6.64 12.11 -9.41
N ARG A 50 -6.31 13.19 -10.13
CA ARG A 50 -5.08 13.36 -10.90
C ARG A 50 -4.00 14.16 -10.15
N GLU A 51 -4.34 14.95 -9.13
CA GLU A 51 -3.37 15.77 -8.37
C GLU A 51 -2.75 15.05 -7.15
N VAL A 52 -3.31 13.90 -6.74
CA VAL A 52 -2.91 13.17 -5.51
C VAL A 52 -2.29 11.80 -5.82
N ARG A 53 -2.08 11.48 -7.10
CA ARG A 53 -1.36 10.26 -7.47
C ARG A 53 0.11 10.45 -7.18
N ASP A 54 0.49 10.07 -5.97
CA ASP A 54 1.89 9.87 -5.62
C ASP A 54 2.44 8.69 -6.44
N GLU A 55 3.10 9.04 -7.55
CA GLU A 55 3.69 8.10 -8.50
C GLU A 55 4.88 7.32 -7.89
N SER A 56 5.44 7.78 -6.75
CA SER A 56 6.50 7.05 -6.03
C SER A 56 6.03 5.68 -5.52
N TYR A 57 4.72 5.51 -5.32
CA TYR A 57 4.10 4.24 -4.93
C TYR A 57 3.92 3.25 -6.07
N LEU A 58 4.18 3.62 -7.33
CA LEU A 58 4.08 2.68 -8.43
C LEU A 58 5.06 1.52 -8.26
N THR A 59 6.30 1.79 -7.84
CA THR A 59 7.30 0.75 -7.58
C THR A 59 6.83 -0.23 -6.50
N LEU A 60 6.21 0.28 -5.43
CA LEU A 60 5.63 -0.55 -4.38
C LEU A 60 4.41 -1.35 -4.86
N ARG A 61 3.55 -0.77 -5.70
CA ARG A 61 2.47 -1.52 -6.37
C ARG A 61 3.04 -2.64 -7.22
N TYR A 62 4.12 -2.40 -7.95
CA TYR A 62 4.78 -3.44 -8.75
C TYR A 62 5.34 -4.56 -7.86
N GLN A 63 6.00 -4.23 -6.74
CA GLN A 63 6.47 -5.21 -5.76
C GLN A 63 5.31 -6.03 -5.14
N LEU A 64 4.19 -5.38 -4.81
CA LEU A 64 2.97 -6.02 -4.30
C LEU A 64 2.24 -6.89 -5.33
N SER A 65 2.44 -6.58 -6.61
CA SER A 65 1.81 -7.26 -7.74
C SER A 65 2.66 -8.39 -8.32
N ASP A 66 3.91 -8.56 -7.86
CA ASP A 66 4.79 -9.57 -8.42
C ASP A 66 4.26 -10.99 -8.11
N ARG A 67 4.33 -11.84 -9.14
CA ARG A 67 3.27 -12.76 -9.56
C ARG A 67 3.01 -14.00 -8.69
N ARG A 68 3.57 -14.12 -7.49
CA ARG A 68 3.49 -15.37 -6.71
C ARG A 68 2.42 -15.40 -5.62
N GLN A 69 1.88 -14.27 -5.15
CA GLN A 69 0.99 -14.29 -3.98
C GLN A 69 -0.20 -13.34 -3.97
N ASN A 70 -0.50 -12.51 -4.98
CA ASN A 70 -1.67 -11.58 -4.95
C ASN A 70 -1.74 -10.68 -3.68
N ALA A 71 -0.61 -10.43 -3.03
CA ALA A 71 -0.50 -9.72 -1.76
C ALA A 71 -1.12 -8.30 -1.83
N GLY A 72 -0.84 -7.57 -2.91
CA GLY A 72 -1.46 -6.26 -3.16
C GLY A 72 -2.98 -6.30 -3.26
N LYS A 73 -3.57 -7.36 -3.85
CA LYS A 73 -5.03 -7.49 -3.96
C LYS A 73 -5.68 -7.79 -2.60
N ARG A 74 -5.06 -8.65 -1.79
CA ARG A 74 -5.55 -8.93 -0.42
C ARG A 74 -5.48 -7.67 0.44
N LEU A 75 -4.37 -6.94 0.38
CA LEU A 75 -4.21 -5.69 1.11
C LEU A 75 -5.26 -4.66 0.68
N ALA A 76 -5.47 -4.48 -0.63
CA ALA A 76 -6.50 -3.59 -1.15
C ALA A 76 -7.91 -3.97 -0.67
N ALA A 77 -8.28 -5.25 -0.73
CA ALA A 77 -9.58 -5.72 -0.25
C ALA A 77 -9.76 -5.52 1.26
N PHE A 78 -8.71 -5.77 2.04
CA PHE A 78 -8.73 -5.54 3.49
C PHE A 78 -8.91 -4.06 3.83
N VAL A 79 -8.16 -3.16 3.18
CA VAL A 79 -8.31 -1.71 3.36
C VAL A 79 -9.71 -1.25 2.98
N GLU A 80 -10.22 -1.70 1.84
CA GLU A 80 -11.56 -1.37 1.37
C GLU A 80 -12.63 -1.79 2.39
N SER A 81 -12.63 -3.06 2.81
CA SER A 81 -13.60 -3.56 3.79
C SER A 81 -13.54 -2.84 5.13
N SER A 82 -12.35 -2.37 5.54
CA SER A 82 -12.12 -1.72 6.84
C SER A 82 -12.44 -0.22 6.83
N THR A 83 -12.34 0.45 5.69
CA THR A 83 -12.31 1.93 5.61
C THR A 83 -13.32 2.53 4.65
N SER A 84 -14.13 1.71 3.95
CA SER A 84 -15.05 2.11 2.89
C SER A 84 -16.05 3.21 3.24
N ASN A 85 -16.32 3.45 4.53
CA ASN A 85 -17.30 4.42 5.01
C ASN A 85 -16.70 5.73 5.54
N TYR A 86 -15.38 5.88 5.56
CA TYR A 86 -14.73 7.06 6.15
C TYR A 86 -15.07 8.36 5.40
N TYR A 87 -15.32 8.28 4.09
CA TYR A 87 -15.80 9.40 3.27
C TYR A 87 -17.13 10.01 3.76
N ARG A 88 -17.92 9.28 4.55
CA ARG A 88 -19.21 9.74 5.09
C ARG A 88 -19.08 10.56 6.36
N ALA A 89 -17.90 10.60 6.98
CA ALA A 89 -17.68 11.44 8.14
C ALA A 89 -17.93 12.91 7.73
N GLN A 90 -19.01 13.51 8.26
CA GLN A 90 -19.43 14.87 7.93
C GLN A 90 -18.22 15.82 7.90
N LEU A 91 -17.93 16.36 6.71
CA LEU A 91 -17.10 17.54 6.59
C LEU A 91 -17.84 18.65 7.33
N PRO A 92 -17.34 19.18 8.46
CA PRO A 92 -18.02 20.29 9.11
C PRO A 92 -18.20 21.39 8.07
N MET A 93 -19.47 21.72 7.81
CA MET A 93 -19.85 22.93 7.07
C MET A 93 -19.19 24.11 7.80
N LYS A 94 -18.68 25.05 7.01
CA LYS A 94 -17.86 26.19 7.42
C LYS A 94 -18.24 26.84 8.77
N ASP A 95 -17.19 27.38 9.37
CA ASP A 95 -17.11 28.34 10.48
C ASP A 95 -17.09 27.65 11.86
N GLU A 96 -16.14 27.90 12.77
CA GLU A 96 -15.48 29.17 13.08
C GLU A 96 -13.99 29.01 13.44
N GLU A 97 -13.19 29.95 12.95
CA GLU A 97 -11.95 30.48 13.57
C GLU A 97 -10.80 29.51 13.90
N GLY A 98 -9.87 29.43 12.94
CA GLY A 98 -8.44 29.47 13.28
C GLY A 98 -7.63 28.19 13.13
N ARG A 99 -8.23 27.07 12.72
CA ARG A 99 -7.47 25.86 12.35
C ARG A 99 -8.09 25.26 11.10
N GLY A 100 -7.34 25.26 10.00
CA GLY A 100 -7.78 24.85 8.66
C GLY A 100 -8.47 23.48 8.63
N PRO A 101 -9.11 23.09 7.50
CA PRO A 101 -10.01 21.95 7.44
C PRO A 101 -9.35 20.70 8.04
N PHE A 102 -9.75 20.33 9.26
CA PHE A 102 -9.36 19.08 9.87
C PHE A 102 -10.00 17.99 9.03
N ASN A 103 -9.17 17.40 8.18
CA ASN A 103 -9.62 16.43 7.22
C ASN A 103 -9.94 15.13 7.96
N ARG A 104 -11.19 14.95 8.37
CA ARG A 104 -11.64 13.78 9.14
C ARG A 104 -11.31 12.46 8.44
N ILE A 105 -11.28 12.44 7.10
CA ILE A 105 -10.85 11.29 6.32
C ILE A 105 -9.37 10.98 6.62
N PHE A 106 -8.51 11.99 6.60
CA PHE A 106 -7.09 11.83 6.96
C PHE A 106 -6.93 11.30 8.39
N GLU A 107 -7.64 11.87 9.36
CA GLU A 107 -7.60 11.43 10.75
C GLU A 107 -8.00 9.95 10.90
N GLN A 108 -9.10 9.55 10.28
CA GLN A 108 -9.58 8.16 10.31
C GLN A 108 -8.63 7.19 9.60
N CYS A 109 -8.07 7.58 8.45
CA CYS A 109 -7.05 6.78 7.76
C CYS A 109 -5.75 6.67 8.58
N MET A 110 -5.35 7.73 9.30
CA MET A 110 -4.21 7.67 10.22
C MET A 110 -4.49 6.80 11.44
N GLY A 111 -5.74 6.77 11.92
CA GLY A 111 -6.20 5.82 12.94
C GLY A 111 -6.09 4.37 12.46
N PHE A 112 -6.54 4.10 11.23
CA PHE A 112 -6.41 2.79 10.59
C PHE A 112 -4.94 2.38 10.37
N TYR A 113 -4.08 3.29 9.91
CA TYR A 113 -2.64 3.06 9.74
C TYR A 113 -1.95 2.60 11.04
N ARG A 114 -2.38 3.15 12.18
CA ARG A 114 -1.88 2.78 13.52
C ARG A 114 -2.59 1.59 14.14
N SER A 115 -3.64 1.07 13.49
CA SER A 115 -4.49 0.04 14.08
C SER A 115 -3.77 -1.29 14.24
N ARG A 116 -4.09 -2.00 15.33
CA ARG A 116 -3.64 -3.37 15.55
C ARG A 116 -4.17 -4.32 14.46
N ALA A 117 -5.38 -4.07 13.97
CA ALA A 117 -5.98 -4.86 12.89
C ALA A 117 -5.12 -4.86 11.63
N LEU A 118 -4.62 -3.70 11.21
CA LEU A 118 -3.70 -3.59 10.06
C LEU A 118 -2.36 -4.28 10.35
N ALA A 119 -1.78 -4.05 11.52
CA ALA A 119 -0.51 -4.69 11.90
C ALA A 119 -0.61 -6.23 11.91
N ASP A 120 -1.71 -6.76 12.45
CA ASP A 120 -1.99 -8.19 12.52
C ASP A 120 -2.27 -8.79 11.14
N PHE A 121 -2.96 -8.06 10.25
CA PHE A 121 -3.15 -8.46 8.86
C PHE A 121 -1.81 -8.59 8.15
N ILE A 122 -0.96 -7.55 8.20
CA ILE A 122 0.34 -7.53 7.52
C ILE A 122 1.19 -8.72 7.99
N LYS A 123 1.24 -8.97 9.31
CA LYS A 123 2.03 -10.08 9.86
C LYS A 123 1.58 -11.48 9.39
N ARG A 124 0.28 -11.64 9.09
CA ARG A 124 -0.29 -12.95 8.70
C ARG A 124 -0.31 -13.15 7.19
N GLU A 125 -0.54 -12.10 6.43
CA GLU A 125 -0.97 -12.18 5.03
C GLU A 125 0.06 -11.64 4.03
N LEU A 126 1.11 -10.95 4.49
CA LEU A 126 2.16 -10.32 3.67
C LEU A 126 3.56 -10.75 4.13
#